data_AF-A0A5N5Z9K2-F1
#
_entry.id   AF-A0A5N5Z9K2-F1
#
_cell.length_a   1.000
_cell.length_b   1.000
_cell.length_c   1.000
_cell.angle_alpha   90.00
_cell.angle_beta   90.00
_cell.angle_gamma   90.00
#
_symmetry.space_group_name_H-M   'P 1'
#
loop_
_entity.id
_entity.type
_entity.pdbx_description
1 polymer ?
#
loop_
_entity_poly.entity_id
_entity_poly.type
_entity_poly.pdbx_seq_one_letter_code
_entity_poly.pdbx_strand_id
1 'polypeptide(L)'
;MYLIWTVLNAAFVILFFALVLSLIVKGKKLFENDYGNLILTLLAIGVLGILNKDATNPKNEYIFPTNEMLVGRSVKTSHINIEDNLIFDIGLTIRFRKDATGELIPSFSRSHATGYTNGLVWNYNYADIEKLKDNTFSYTVVGTIDWRMYGIKIYTQPKEFKGTFEL
;
A
#
# COMPACT_ATOMS: atom_id res chain seq x y z
N MET A 1 5.05 2.37 -13.36
CA MET A 1 4.67 3.67 -12.75
C MET A 1 5.26 3.85 -11.35
N TYR A 2 5.23 2.82 -10.50
CA TYR A 2 5.80 2.85 -9.14
C TYR A 2 7.27 3.32 -9.10
N LEU A 3 8.12 2.82 -10.02
CA LEU A 3 9.53 3.22 -10.09
C LEU A 3 9.73 4.72 -10.32
N ILE A 4 8.96 5.32 -11.22
CA ILE A 4 9.04 6.76 -11.51
C ILE A 4 8.68 7.57 -10.28
N TRP A 5 7.63 7.15 -9.56
CA TRP A 5 7.20 7.83 -8.33
C TRP A 5 8.23 7.71 -7.20
N THR A 6 8.86 6.55 -7.08
CA THR A 6 9.97 6.33 -6.14
C THR A 6 11.16 7.23 -6.46
N VAL A 7 11.57 7.32 -7.73
CA VAL A 7 12.67 8.20 -8.16
C VAL A 7 12.32 9.66 -7.89
N LEU A 8 11.08 10.07 -8.18
CA LEU A 8 10.61 11.44 -7.92
C LEU A 8 10.63 11.78 -6.42
N ASN A 9 10.17 10.88 -5.56
CA ASN A 9 10.24 11.05 -4.11
C ASN A 9 11.69 11.13 -3.62
N ALA A 10 12.58 10.26 -4.12
CA ALA A 10 13.99 10.27 -3.75
C ALA A 10 14.67 11.58 -4.18
N ALA A 11 14.41 12.07 -5.40
CA ALA A 11 14.94 13.34 -5.89
C ALA A 11 14.48 14.51 -5.02
N PHE A 12 13.20 14.53 -4.61
CA PHE A 12 12.68 15.55 -3.70
C PHE A 12 13.38 15.51 -2.33
N VAL A 13 13.59 14.32 -1.75
CA VAL A 13 14.31 14.16 -0.48
C VAL A 13 15.74 14.70 -0.58
N ILE A 14 16.46 14.33 -1.63
CA ILE A 14 17.84 14.80 -1.86
C ILE A 14 17.85 16.32 -2.00
N LEU A 15 16.94 16.89 -2.81
CA LEU A 15 16.81 18.33 -3.00
C LEU A 15 16.52 19.04 -1.66
N PHE A 16 15.57 18.53 -0.88
CA PHE A 16 15.21 19.12 0.41
C PHE A 16 16.42 19.17 1.36
N PHE A 17 17.15 18.07 1.52
CA PHE A 17 18.35 18.07 2.37
C PHE A 17 19.46 18.95 1.83
N ALA A 18 19.65 19.02 0.50
CA ALA A 18 20.61 19.95 -0.10
C ALA A 18 20.26 21.42 0.20
N LEU A 19 18.96 21.77 0.18
CA LEU A 19 18.48 23.10 0.55
C LEU A 19 18.68 23.39 2.04
N VAL A 20 18.40 22.43 2.92
CA VAL A 20 18.65 22.56 4.37
C VAL A 20 20.13 22.79 4.66
N LEU A 21 21.03 22.00 4.06
CA LEU A 21 22.48 22.19 4.20
C LEU A 21 22.93 23.55 3.67
N SER A 22 22.40 23.95 2.51
CA SER A 22 22.69 25.27 1.93
C SER A 22 22.21 26.40 2.83
N LEU A 23 21.07 26.23 3.51
CA LEU A 23 20.54 27.21 4.46
C LEU A 23 21.46 27.36 5.67
N ILE A 24 22.03 26.25 6.18
CA ILE A 24 23.00 26.29 7.29
C ILE A 24 24.28 27.03 6.89
N VAL A 25 24.81 26.76 5.68
CA VAL A 25 26.09 27.34 5.23
C VAL A 25 25.94 28.81 4.80
N LYS A 26 24.88 29.14 4.05
CA LYS A 26 24.70 30.46 3.42
C LYS A 26 23.77 31.38 4.21
N GLY A 27 22.96 30.84 5.13
CA GLY A 27 21.96 31.59 5.88
C GLY A 27 20.98 32.31 4.96
N LYS A 28 20.68 33.58 5.27
CA LYS A 28 19.74 34.41 4.51
C LYS A 28 20.14 34.61 3.05
N LYS A 29 21.45 34.57 2.74
CA LYS A 29 21.96 34.71 1.37
C LYS A 29 21.46 33.62 0.41
N LEU A 30 20.99 32.48 0.94
CA LEU A 30 20.35 31.44 0.12
C LEU A 30 19.13 31.96 -0.64
N PHE A 31 18.41 32.94 -0.08
CA PHE A 31 17.18 33.48 -0.64
C PHE A 31 17.38 34.75 -1.48
N GLU A 32 18.59 35.29 -1.52
CA GLU A 32 18.94 36.52 -2.26
C GLU A 32 19.21 36.21 -3.75
N ASN A 33 18.25 35.56 -4.41
CA ASN A 33 18.26 35.25 -5.84
C ASN A 33 16.82 35.09 -6.38
N ASP A 34 16.70 34.98 -7.71
CA ASP A 34 15.41 34.87 -8.41
C ASP A 34 14.55 33.67 -7.98
N TYR A 35 15.17 32.64 -7.38
CA TYR A 35 14.51 31.43 -6.91
C TYR A 35 14.24 31.44 -5.40
N GLY A 36 14.51 32.53 -4.67
CA GLY A 36 14.38 32.60 -3.21
C GLY A 36 12.99 32.17 -2.71
N ASN A 37 11.92 32.63 -3.37
CA ASN A 37 10.54 32.26 -3.03
C ASN A 37 10.24 30.77 -3.29
N LEU A 38 10.78 30.20 -4.38
CA LEU A 38 10.66 28.77 -4.69
C LEU A 38 11.36 27.93 -3.62
N ILE A 39 12.59 28.31 -3.25
CA ILE A 39 13.38 27.64 -2.20
C ILE A 39 12.61 27.65 -0.88
N LEU A 40 12.06 28.80 -0.49
CA LEU A 40 11.26 28.94 0.73
C LEU A 40 10.03 28.03 0.69
N THR A 41 9.33 27.98 -0.45
CA THR A 41 8.15 27.12 -0.64
C THR A 41 8.52 25.64 -0.53
N LEU A 42 9.59 25.20 -1.18
CA LEU A 42 10.06 23.82 -1.13
C LEU A 42 10.49 23.42 0.29
N LEU A 43 11.18 24.30 1.01
CA LEU A 43 11.54 24.09 2.41
C LEU A 43 10.29 23.98 3.30
N ALA A 44 9.29 24.85 3.11
CA ALA A 44 8.04 24.79 3.87
C ALA A 44 7.28 23.48 3.61
N ILE A 45 7.12 23.08 2.33
CA ILE A 45 6.50 21.80 1.95
C ILE A 45 7.27 20.63 2.57
N GLY A 46 8.61 20.67 2.54
CA GLY A 46 9.42 19.66 3.16
C GLY A 46 9.19 19.56 4.67
N VAL A 47 9.27 20.68 5.39
CA VAL A 47 8.99 20.67 6.84
C VAL A 47 7.60 20.13 7.13
N LEU A 48 6.58 20.56 6.38
CA LEU A 48 5.21 20.03 6.53
C LEU A 48 5.14 18.52 6.28
N GLY A 49 5.83 18.00 5.28
CA GLY A 49 5.88 16.56 5.00
C GLY A 49 6.51 15.74 6.12
N ILE A 50 7.55 16.26 6.79
CA ILE A 50 8.15 15.62 7.98
C ILE A 50 7.17 15.59 9.15
N LEU A 51 6.47 16.70 9.37
CA LEU A 51 5.51 16.84 10.47
C LEU A 51 4.25 16.00 10.24
N ASN A 52 3.82 15.85 8.98
CA ASN A 52 2.61 15.13 8.59
C ASN A 52 2.83 13.61 8.50
N LYS A 53 3.42 13.02 9.54
CA LYS A 53 3.54 11.56 9.70
C LYS A 53 2.23 10.97 10.22
N ASP A 54 1.17 11.05 9.43
CA ASP A 54 0.01 10.20 9.66
C ASP A 54 0.33 8.79 9.17
N ALA A 55 0.72 7.95 10.14
CA ALA A 55 0.83 6.51 10.02
C ALA A 55 -0.57 5.89 9.97
N THR A 56 -1.33 6.17 8.92
CA THR A 56 -2.43 5.28 8.56
C THR A 56 -1.80 3.97 8.12
N ASN A 57 -1.67 3.05 9.08
CA ASN A 57 -1.43 1.64 8.81
C ASN A 57 -2.81 1.01 8.66
N PRO A 58 -3.37 0.95 7.43
CA PRO A 58 -4.63 0.24 7.23
C PRO A 58 -4.43 -1.19 7.72
N LYS A 59 -5.39 -1.70 8.50
CA LYS A 59 -5.31 -3.08 9.02
C LYS A 59 -5.13 -4.07 7.89
N ASN A 60 -5.66 -3.74 6.70
CA ASN A 60 -5.65 -4.55 5.50
C ASN A 60 -6.11 -5.98 5.77
N GLU A 61 -7.20 -6.09 6.53
CA GLU A 61 -7.86 -7.33 6.90
C GLU A 61 -9.32 -7.26 6.49
N TYR A 62 -9.84 -8.41 6.07
CA TYR A 62 -11.25 -8.57 5.75
C TYR A 62 -11.73 -9.93 6.28
N ILE A 63 -12.82 -9.90 7.04
CA ILE A 63 -13.50 -11.10 7.53
C ILE A 63 -14.65 -11.36 6.58
N PHE A 64 -14.66 -12.53 5.95
CA PHE A 64 -15.71 -12.87 5.01
C PHE A 64 -17.03 -13.04 5.76
N PRO A 65 -18.12 -12.38 5.31
CA PRO A 65 -19.44 -12.69 5.81
C PRO A 65 -19.78 -14.12 5.39
N THR A 66 -20.24 -14.93 6.34
CA THR A 66 -20.76 -16.26 6.04
C THR A 66 -22.05 -16.49 6.80
N ASN A 67 -23.01 -17.12 6.12
CA ASN A 67 -24.25 -17.58 6.72
C ASN A 67 -24.10 -18.98 7.33
N GLU A 68 -22.92 -19.61 7.16
CA GLU A 68 -22.67 -20.98 7.55
C GLU A 68 -21.99 -21.05 8.91
N MET A 69 -22.30 -22.13 9.66
CA MET A 69 -21.65 -22.38 10.94
C MET A 69 -20.22 -22.87 10.70
N LEU A 70 -19.25 -21.97 10.80
CA LEU A 70 -17.83 -22.31 10.72
C LEU A 70 -17.40 -23.11 11.96
N VAL A 71 -16.80 -24.28 11.74
CA VAL A 71 -16.35 -25.17 12.81
C VAL A 71 -14.82 -25.05 12.98
N GLY A 72 -14.38 -24.85 14.23
CA GLY A 72 -12.96 -24.95 14.59
C GLY A 72 -12.06 -23.79 14.15
N ARG A 73 -10.75 -24.04 14.11
CA ARG A 73 -9.71 -23.08 13.72
C ARG A 73 -9.48 -23.09 12.21
N SER A 74 -8.71 -22.14 11.69
CA SER A 74 -8.24 -22.15 10.30
C SER A 74 -7.54 -23.48 10.00
N VAL A 75 -7.98 -24.17 8.95
CA VAL A 75 -7.45 -25.48 8.54
C VAL A 75 -6.47 -25.37 7.37
N LYS A 76 -6.59 -24.33 6.55
CA LYS A 76 -5.72 -24.12 5.38
C LYS A 76 -5.47 -22.64 5.15
N THR A 77 -4.31 -22.30 4.60
CA THR A 77 -3.93 -20.93 4.25
C THR A 77 -3.34 -20.92 2.85
N SER A 78 -3.78 -20.00 2.00
CA SER A 78 -3.20 -19.73 0.69
C SER A 78 -2.51 -18.36 0.69
N HIS A 79 -1.40 -18.26 -0.04
CA HIS A 79 -0.67 -17.02 -0.28
C HIS A 79 -0.57 -16.80 -1.78
N ILE A 80 -1.02 -15.65 -2.25
CA ILE A 80 -0.98 -15.29 -3.66
C ILE A 80 -0.41 -13.89 -3.82
N ASN A 81 0.44 -13.70 -4.83
CA ASN A 81 0.87 -12.37 -5.25
C ASN A 81 -0.17 -11.83 -6.24
N ILE A 82 -0.80 -10.72 -5.88
CA ILE A 82 -1.86 -10.09 -6.70
C ILE A 82 -1.33 -8.91 -7.52
N GLU A 83 -0.16 -8.37 -7.16
CA GLU A 83 0.62 -7.44 -7.95
C GLU A 83 2.09 -7.82 -7.76
N ASP A 84 2.81 -8.01 -8.85
CA ASP A 84 4.25 -8.32 -8.90
C ASP A 84 4.95 -7.25 -9.75
N ASN A 85 5.72 -6.37 -9.10
CA ASN A 85 6.57 -5.41 -9.79
C ASN A 85 7.95 -5.39 -9.14
N LEU A 86 8.96 -5.05 -9.96
CA LEU A 86 10.37 -4.96 -9.57
C LEU A 86 10.68 -4.34 -8.20
N ILE A 87 9.90 -3.34 -7.76
CA ILE A 87 10.16 -2.61 -6.51
C ILE A 87 8.98 -2.59 -5.53
N PHE A 88 7.83 -3.16 -5.89
CA PHE A 88 6.61 -3.04 -5.10
C PHE A 88 5.65 -4.18 -5.42
N ASP A 89 5.36 -4.99 -4.42
CA ASP A 89 4.50 -6.16 -4.57
C ASP A 89 3.32 -6.06 -3.62
N ILE A 90 2.20 -6.67 -4.00
CA ILE A 90 1.04 -6.84 -3.12
C ILE A 90 0.75 -8.34 -3.01
N GLY A 91 0.83 -8.84 -1.78
CA GLY A 91 0.45 -10.18 -1.41
C GLY A 91 -0.96 -10.22 -0.80
N LEU A 92 -1.63 -11.35 -0.97
CA LEU A 92 -2.89 -11.69 -0.31
C LEU A 92 -2.74 -13.04 0.39
N THR A 93 -3.06 -13.07 1.67
CA THR A 93 -3.19 -14.27 2.48
C THR A 93 -4.67 -14.55 2.70
N ILE A 94 -5.12 -15.77 2.37
CA ILE A 94 -6.49 -16.22 2.59
C ILE A 94 -6.47 -17.41 3.54
N ARG A 95 -7.33 -17.38 4.56
CA ARG A 95 -7.49 -18.45 5.55
C ARG A 95 -8.84 -19.12 5.41
N PHE A 96 -8.81 -20.45 5.35
CA PHE A 96 -9.98 -21.29 5.18
C PHE A 96 -10.33 -22.02 6.47
N ARG A 97 -11.64 -22.14 6.73
CA ARG A 97 -12.22 -23.00 7.75
C ARG A 97 -13.11 -24.05 7.09
N LYS A 98 -13.53 -25.05 7.87
CA LYS A 98 -14.55 -25.99 7.43
C LYS A 98 -15.92 -25.56 7.91
N ASP A 99 -16.92 -25.79 7.10
CA ASP A 99 -18.32 -25.76 7.52
C ASP A 99 -18.72 -27.10 8.19
N ALA A 100 -20.02 -27.27 8.42
CA ALA A 100 -20.56 -28.51 8.98
C ALA A 100 -20.46 -29.71 8.02
N THR A 101 -20.41 -29.50 6.70
CA THR A 101 -20.27 -30.57 5.69
C THR A 101 -18.81 -31.00 5.48
N GLY A 102 -17.86 -30.20 5.97
CA GLY A 102 -16.42 -30.42 5.84
C GLY A 102 -15.78 -29.70 4.64
N GLU A 103 -16.56 -28.88 3.93
CA GLU A 103 -16.14 -28.04 2.81
C GLU A 103 -15.30 -26.85 3.28
N LEU A 104 -14.28 -26.49 2.48
CA LEU A 104 -13.41 -25.35 2.77
C LEU A 104 -14.06 -24.04 2.36
N ILE A 105 -14.23 -23.14 3.33
CA ILE A 105 -14.82 -21.83 3.14
C ILE A 105 -13.81 -20.74 3.53
N PRO A 106 -13.61 -19.71 2.68
CA PRO A 106 -12.80 -18.56 3.02
C PRO A 106 -13.40 -17.86 4.24
N SER A 107 -12.61 -17.70 5.29
CA SER A 107 -13.05 -17.13 6.58
C SER A 107 -12.40 -15.80 6.89
N PHE A 108 -11.20 -15.57 6.37
CA PHE A 108 -10.44 -14.36 6.59
C PHE A 108 -9.46 -14.13 5.45
N SER A 109 -9.22 -12.87 5.12
CA SER A 109 -8.17 -12.45 4.21
C SER A 109 -7.40 -11.27 4.79
N ARG A 110 -6.10 -11.23 4.48
CA ARG A 110 -5.22 -10.11 4.77
C ARG A 110 -4.39 -9.81 3.55
N SER A 111 -4.28 -8.54 3.18
CA SER A 111 -3.37 -8.12 2.11
C SER A 111 -2.24 -7.26 2.67
N HIS A 112 -1.06 -7.37 2.08
CA HIS A 112 0.11 -6.63 2.51
C HIS A 112 0.92 -6.19 1.30
N ALA A 113 1.45 -4.98 1.36
CA ALA A 113 2.39 -4.48 0.38
C ALA A 113 3.83 -4.64 0.88
N THR A 114 4.72 -5.10 0.02
CA THR A 114 6.15 -5.32 0.29
C THR A 114 7.02 -4.63 -0.74
N GLY A 115 8.33 -4.53 -0.46
CA GLY A 115 9.28 -3.79 -1.28
C GLY A 115 9.42 -2.33 -0.84
N TYR A 116 9.61 -1.43 -1.81
CA TYR A 116 9.74 0.00 -1.59
C TYR A 116 8.36 0.67 -1.49
N THR A 117 7.85 0.78 -0.27
CA THR A 117 6.52 1.34 0.03
C THR A 117 6.54 2.85 0.34
N ASN A 118 7.71 3.50 0.28
CA ASN A 118 7.79 4.93 0.58
C ASN A 118 7.06 5.75 -0.50
N GLY A 119 5.96 6.38 -0.09
CA GLY A 119 5.09 7.12 -0.99
C GLY A 119 3.98 6.29 -1.65
N LEU A 120 3.88 5.00 -1.36
CA LEU A 120 2.85 4.10 -1.88
C LEU A 120 2.19 3.33 -0.73
N VAL A 121 0.93 3.67 -0.41
CA VAL A 121 0.18 3.00 0.66
C VAL A 121 -0.95 2.20 0.06
N TRP A 122 -0.87 0.88 0.20
CA TRP A 122 -1.95 -0.03 -0.17
C TRP A 122 -3.01 -0.08 0.93
N ASN A 123 -4.24 0.27 0.58
CA ASN A 123 -5.42 0.16 1.41
C ASN A 123 -6.32 -0.94 0.84
N TYR A 124 -6.34 -2.09 1.50
CA TYR A 124 -7.19 -3.21 1.16
C TYR A 124 -8.59 -3.00 1.73
N ASN A 125 -9.61 -3.10 0.86
CA ASN A 125 -11.00 -2.92 1.26
C ASN A 125 -11.67 -4.28 1.52
N TYR A 126 -11.70 -5.15 0.51
CA TYR A 126 -12.29 -6.47 0.59
C TYR A 126 -11.78 -7.39 -0.51
N ALA A 127 -12.05 -8.68 -0.36
CA ALA A 127 -11.91 -9.67 -1.41
C ALA A 127 -13.19 -10.47 -1.51
N ASP A 128 -13.52 -10.87 -2.72
CA ASP A 128 -14.52 -11.88 -3.03
C ASP A 128 -13.79 -13.14 -3.50
N ILE A 129 -14.06 -14.26 -2.84
CA ILE A 129 -13.44 -15.55 -3.13
C ILE A 129 -14.56 -16.56 -3.42
N GLU A 130 -14.56 -17.12 -4.62
CA GLU A 130 -15.57 -18.07 -5.06
C GLU A 130 -14.92 -19.41 -5.39
N LYS A 131 -15.55 -20.51 -4.96
CA LYS A 131 -15.09 -21.86 -5.30
C LYS A 131 -15.53 -22.20 -6.71
N LEU A 132 -14.59 -22.67 -7.53
CA LEU A 132 -14.85 -23.11 -8.90
C LEU A 132 -15.07 -24.62 -8.94
N LYS A 133 -13.99 -25.42 -9.02
CA LYS A 133 -13.98 -26.90 -9.01
C LYS A 133 -12.70 -27.42 -8.38
N ASP A 134 -12.74 -28.61 -7.79
CA ASP A 134 -11.55 -29.36 -7.32
C ASP A 134 -10.56 -28.54 -6.45
N ASN A 135 -11.10 -27.74 -5.51
CA ASN A 135 -10.35 -26.80 -4.66
C ASN A 135 -9.60 -25.68 -5.41
N THR A 136 -10.02 -25.38 -6.63
CA THR A 136 -9.68 -24.15 -7.35
C THR A 136 -10.65 -23.04 -6.96
N PHE A 137 -10.13 -21.84 -6.72
CA PHE A 137 -10.89 -20.67 -6.32
C PHE A 137 -10.57 -19.49 -7.25
N SER A 138 -11.58 -18.71 -7.60
CA SER A 138 -11.39 -17.37 -8.16
C SER A 138 -11.31 -16.34 -7.04
N TYR A 139 -10.59 -15.25 -7.31
CA TYR A 139 -10.56 -14.09 -6.42
C TYR A 139 -10.78 -12.80 -7.19
N THR A 140 -11.46 -11.87 -6.54
CA THR A 140 -11.45 -10.44 -6.87
C THR A 140 -11.04 -9.68 -5.62
N VAL A 141 -9.96 -8.92 -5.67
CA VAL A 141 -9.48 -8.08 -4.57
C VAL A 141 -9.68 -6.62 -4.95
N VAL A 142 -10.33 -5.87 -4.08
CA VAL A 142 -10.59 -4.44 -4.27
C VAL A 142 -9.92 -3.63 -3.18
N GLY A 143 -9.28 -2.53 -3.58
CA GLY A 143 -8.67 -1.59 -2.67
C GLY A 143 -8.22 -0.33 -3.39
N THR A 144 -7.36 0.45 -2.72
CA THR A 144 -6.78 1.66 -3.30
C THR A 144 -5.30 1.77 -2.99
N ILE A 145 -4.55 2.40 -3.90
CA ILE A 145 -3.17 2.82 -3.66
C ILE A 145 -3.17 4.33 -3.46
N ASP A 146 -2.80 4.79 -2.28
CA ASP A 146 -2.51 6.20 -2.02
C ASP A 146 -1.09 6.52 -2.46
N TRP A 147 -0.97 7.48 -3.37
CA TRP A 147 0.28 8.06 -3.85
C TRP A 147 0.60 9.26 -2.98
N ARG A 148 1.63 9.13 -2.16
CA ARG A 148 2.10 10.17 -1.24
C ARG A 148 3.43 10.72 -1.71
N MET A 149 3.55 12.04 -1.69
CA MET A 149 4.81 12.75 -1.88
C MET A 149 5.24 13.28 -0.52
N TYR A 150 6.36 12.78 -0.01
CA TYR A 150 6.91 13.20 1.28
C TYR A 150 5.89 13.17 2.44
N GLY A 151 5.12 12.08 2.54
CA GLY A 151 4.09 11.89 3.57
C GLY A 151 2.71 12.47 3.22
N ILE A 152 2.65 13.46 2.33
CA ILE A 152 1.40 14.11 1.92
C ILE A 152 0.73 13.29 0.82
N LYS A 153 -0.53 12.90 1.02
CA LYS A 153 -1.32 12.21 0.00
C LYS A 153 -1.68 13.17 -1.14
N ILE A 154 -1.24 12.83 -2.36
CA ILE A 154 -1.48 13.63 -3.58
C ILE A 154 -2.60 13.02 -4.42
N TYR A 155 -2.68 11.69 -4.47
CA TYR A 155 -3.63 10.97 -5.31
C TYR A 155 -4.01 9.62 -4.69
N THR A 156 -5.24 9.18 -4.94
CA THR A 156 -5.71 7.84 -4.56
C THR A 156 -6.14 7.13 -5.83
N GLN A 157 -5.52 5.99 -6.13
CA GLN A 157 -5.83 5.18 -7.29
C GLN A 157 -6.68 3.97 -6.87
N PRO A 158 -7.91 3.79 -7.40
CA PRO A 158 -8.63 2.54 -7.22
C PRO A 158 -7.94 1.39 -7.96
N LYS A 159 -7.90 0.22 -7.32
CA LYS A 159 -7.31 -0.99 -7.87
C LYS A 159 -8.24 -2.17 -7.66
N GLU A 160 -8.30 -3.01 -8.69
CA GLU A 160 -9.02 -4.28 -8.69
C GLU A 160 -8.07 -5.33 -9.27
N PHE A 161 -7.89 -6.44 -8.54
CA PHE A 161 -7.07 -7.56 -8.97
C PHE A 161 -7.94 -8.80 -9.08
N LYS A 162 -7.83 -9.51 -10.20
CA LYS A 162 -8.60 -10.72 -10.48
C LYS A 162 -7.67 -11.86 -10.85
N GLY A 163 -8.03 -13.07 -10.42
CA GLY A 163 -7.30 -14.28 -10.81
C GLY A 163 -7.89 -15.54 -10.20
N THR A 164 -7.13 -16.61 -10.29
CA THR A 164 -7.46 -17.92 -9.73
C THR A 164 -6.28 -18.51 -8.98
N PHE A 165 -6.53 -19.36 -7.99
CA PHE A 165 -5.50 -20.15 -7.32
C PHE A 165 -6.06 -21.52 -6.91
N GLU A 166 -5.15 -22.48 -6.79
CA GLU A 166 -5.44 -23.82 -6.29
C GLU A 166 -4.95 -23.95 -4.85
N LEU A 167 -5.70 -24.68 -4.04
CA LEU A 167 -5.39 -24.94 -2.63
C LEU A 167 -4.62 -26.24 -2.44
#